data_AF-A0A7L0UQU2-F1
#
_entry.id   AF-A0A7L0UQU2-F1
#
_cell.length_a   1.000
_cell.length_b   1.000
_cell.length_c   1.000
_cell.angle_alpha   90.00
_cell.angle_beta   90.00
_cell.angle_gamma   90.00
#
_symmetry.space_group_name_H-M   'P 1'
#
loop_
_entity.id
_entity.type
_entity.pdbx_description
1 polymer ?
#
loop_
_entity_poly.entity_id
_entity_poly.type
_entity_poly.pdbx_seq_one_letter_code
_entity_poly.pdbx_strand_id
1 'polypeptide(L)'
;SRRLRTEELRDPRVSGEIAVTMSRFHGMVMPFNKEPKWLFGTMEGYLKQISELTFTEPAQLQQLEQLRGYNLEQEMRSLRDLLESTPSPVVFCHNDVQEGEGFDLGNHFCEWVYSYSHEPWPCFQAHPEHYPSRQQQLHFIRHYLSERAGGPGHAPPQEQARIEEEMLREIDRYGL
;
A
#
# COMPACT_ATOMS: atom_id res chain seq x y z
N SER A 1 -10.03 21.01 -10.21
CA SER A 1 -9.90 19.57 -9.88
C SER A 1 -10.44 19.34 -8.46
N ARG A 2 -10.99 18.16 -8.16
CA ARG A 2 -11.38 17.73 -6.80
C ARG A 2 -10.71 16.40 -6.48
N ARG A 3 -10.55 16.08 -5.18
CA ARG A 3 -10.09 14.75 -4.75
C ARG A 3 -11.18 13.70 -5.02
N LEU A 4 -10.74 12.48 -5.32
CA LEU A 4 -11.62 11.31 -5.37
C LEU A 4 -12.02 10.93 -3.95
N ARG A 5 -13.24 10.42 -3.81
CA ARG A 5 -13.73 9.76 -2.60
C ARG A 5 -13.36 8.28 -2.65
N THR A 6 -13.26 7.65 -1.48
CA THR A 6 -13.01 6.20 -1.36
C THR A 6 -14.01 5.38 -2.17
N GLU A 7 -15.28 5.79 -2.21
CA GLU A 7 -16.32 5.10 -2.98
C GLU A 7 -16.04 5.09 -4.48
N GLU A 8 -15.29 6.07 -5.01
CA GLU A 8 -15.03 6.20 -6.44
C GLU A 8 -13.88 5.30 -6.90
N LEU A 9 -13.03 4.83 -5.99
CA LEU A 9 -11.91 3.94 -6.31
C LEU A 9 -12.40 2.61 -6.90
N ARG A 10 -13.60 2.17 -6.51
CA ARG A 10 -14.21 0.92 -6.96
C ARG A 10 -14.88 0.98 -8.34
N ASP A 11 -15.05 2.19 -8.90
CA ASP A 11 -15.58 2.35 -10.25
C ASP A 11 -14.58 1.78 -11.26
N PRO A 12 -14.95 0.80 -12.10
CA PRO A 12 -13.99 0.13 -12.99
C PRO A 12 -13.25 1.07 -13.94
N ARG A 13 -13.89 2.17 -14.36
CA ARG A 13 -13.26 3.15 -15.25
C ARG A 13 -12.24 3.98 -14.48
N VAL A 14 -12.62 4.51 -13.32
CA VAL A 14 -11.71 5.27 -12.45
C VAL A 14 -10.53 4.40 -12.02
N SER A 15 -10.79 3.17 -11.58
CA SER A 15 -9.78 2.18 -11.19
C SER A 15 -8.78 1.90 -12.32
N GLY A 16 -9.26 1.75 -13.56
CA GLY A 16 -8.40 1.59 -14.73
C GLY A 16 -7.54 2.82 -15.02
N GLU A 17 -8.08 4.03 -14.89
CA GLU A 17 -7.32 5.29 -15.05
C GLU A 17 -6.23 5.45 -13.98
N ILE A 18 -6.51 5.06 -12.74
CA ILE A 18 -5.53 5.04 -11.64
C ILE A 18 -4.42 4.03 -11.96
N ALA A 19 -4.77 2.81 -12.38
CA ALA A 19 -3.82 1.77 -12.74
C ALA A 19 -2.83 2.21 -13.82
N VAL A 20 -3.33 2.85 -14.88
CA VAL A 20 -2.50 3.45 -15.94
C VAL A 20 -1.57 4.52 -15.38
N THR A 21 -2.09 5.37 -14.49
CA THR A 21 -1.32 6.47 -13.90
C THR A 21 -0.19 5.96 -12.99
N MET A 22 -0.48 4.97 -12.13
CA MET A 22 0.54 4.33 -11.28
C MET A 22 1.60 3.62 -12.12
N SER A 23 1.21 2.92 -13.19
CA SER A 23 2.14 2.26 -14.11
C SER A 23 3.14 3.25 -14.74
N ARG A 24 2.65 4.40 -15.19
CA ARG A 24 3.52 5.48 -15.70
C ARG A 24 4.47 6.02 -14.64
N PHE A 25 3.97 6.20 -13.43
CA PHE A 25 4.75 6.73 -12.32
C PHE A 25 5.87 5.76 -11.91
N HIS A 26 5.55 4.47 -11.81
CA HIS A 26 6.51 3.40 -11.53
C HIS A 26 7.58 3.27 -12.63
N GLY A 27 7.23 3.61 -13.88
CA GLY A 27 8.17 3.66 -15.01
C GLY A 27 9.10 4.88 -15.04
N MET A 28 8.95 5.85 -14.12
CA MET A 28 9.79 7.06 -14.12
C MET A 28 11.21 6.76 -13.60
N VAL A 29 12.21 7.26 -14.32
CA VAL A 29 13.62 7.20 -13.88
C VAL A 29 13.95 8.48 -13.13
N MET A 30 13.93 8.41 -11.80
CA MET A 30 14.20 9.55 -10.94
C MET A 30 15.69 9.64 -10.54
N PRO A 31 16.31 10.84 -10.52
CA PRO A 31 17.75 11.02 -10.29
C PRO A 31 18.11 11.11 -8.80
N PHE A 32 17.70 10.12 -7.99
CA PHE A 32 17.99 10.05 -6.55
C PHE A 32 18.50 8.66 -6.15
N ASN A 33 19.10 8.55 -4.96
CA ASN A 33 19.54 7.27 -4.41
C ASN A 33 18.33 6.36 -4.13
N LYS A 34 18.38 5.11 -4.59
CA LYS A 34 17.29 4.13 -4.52
C LYS A 34 17.45 3.11 -3.38
N GLU A 35 18.32 3.37 -2.40
CA GLU A 35 18.47 2.47 -1.25
C GLU A 35 17.33 2.66 -0.24
N PRO A 36 16.52 1.63 0.07
CA PRO A 36 15.38 1.69 0.98
C PRO A 36 15.85 1.78 2.43
N LYS A 37 16.26 2.97 2.86
CA LYS A 37 16.74 3.22 4.23
C LYS A 37 15.73 3.98 5.09
N TRP A 38 14.74 4.63 4.46
CA TRP A 38 13.92 5.63 5.14
C TRP A 38 12.80 5.01 5.99
N LEU A 39 12.08 4.00 5.47
CA LEU A 39 10.94 3.39 6.15
C LEU A 39 11.29 2.89 7.56
N PHE A 40 12.28 2.00 7.68
CA PHE A 40 12.66 1.45 8.99
C PHE A 40 13.27 2.50 9.91
N GLY A 41 14.07 3.44 9.39
CA GLY A 41 14.60 4.54 10.20
C GLY A 41 13.50 5.42 10.80
N THR A 42 12.44 5.68 10.02
CA THR A 42 11.25 6.41 10.49
C THR A 42 10.46 5.60 11.52
N MET A 43 10.23 4.31 11.29
CA MET A 43 9.53 3.43 12.24
C MET A 43 10.28 3.29 13.57
N GLU A 44 11.59 3.11 13.53
CA GLU A 44 12.46 3.08 14.72
C GLU A 44 12.35 4.39 15.52
N GLY A 45 12.32 5.53 14.82
CA GLY A 45 12.09 6.85 15.40
C GLY A 45 10.74 6.96 16.12
N TYR A 46 9.66 6.43 15.52
CA TYR A 46 8.33 6.42 16.15
C TYR A 46 8.25 5.50 17.36
N LEU A 47 8.84 4.29 17.31
CA LEU A 47 8.88 3.40 18.47
C LEU A 47 9.56 4.05 19.67
N LYS A 48 10.67 4.78 19.43
CA LYS A 48 11.33 5.55 20.48
C LYS A 48 10.40 6.62 21.07
N GLN A 49 9.71 7.39 20.23
CA GLN A 49 8.77 8.41 20.70
C GLN A 49 7.63 7.80 21.51
N ILE A 50 7.06 6.67 21.08
CA ILE A 50 5.99 5.95 21.80
C ILE A 50 6.47 5.52 23.20
N SER A 51 7.73 5.10 23.34
CA SER A 51 8.28 4.69 24.65
C SER A 51 8.38 5.83 25.66
N GLU A 52 8.48 7.08 25.19
CA GLU A 52 8.58 8.29 25.99
C GLU A 52 7.24 9.03 26.13
N LEU A 53 6.21 8.60 25.38
CA LEU A 53 4.93 9.28 25.27
C LEU A 53 4.11 9.15 26.55
N THR A 54 3.41 10.22 26.91
CA THR A 54 2.45 10.23 28.01
C THR A 54 1.31 11.18 27.69
N PHE A 55 0.13 10.90 28.26
CA PHE A 55 -1.08 11.69 28.04
C PHE A 55 -1.69 12.11 29.38
N THR A 56 -2.29 13.30 29.41
CA THR A 56 -3.04 13.79 30.58
C THR A 56 -4.44 13.18 30.67
N GLU A 57 -5.04 12.82 29.52
CA GLU A 57 -6.38 12.27 29.44
C GLU A 57 -6.38 10.76 29.75
N PRO A 58 -7.19 10.29 30.74
CA PRO A 58 -7.19 8.87 31.15
C PRO A 58 -7.52 7.89 30.02
N ALA A 59 -8.43 8.27 29.10
CA ALA A 59 -8.81 7.42 27.97
C ALA A 59 -7.64 7.19 27.00
N GLN A 60 -6.86 8.24 26.72
CA GLN A 60 -5.68 8.14 25.85
C GLN A 60 -4.56 7.36 26.53
N LEU A 61 -4.38 7.53 27.84
CA LEU A 61 -3.40 6.75 28.61
C LEU A 61 -3.77 5.26 28.63
N GLN A 62 -5.05 4.93 28.78
CA GLN A 62 -5.52 3.54 28.67
C GLN A 62 -5.24 2.95 27.28
N GLN A 63 -5.47 3.70 26.21
CA GLN A 63 -5.14 3.27 24.85
C GLN A 63 -3.63 3.08 24.66
N LEU A 64 -2.80 3.98 25.20
CA LEU A 64 -1.35 3.84 25.15
C LEU A 64 -0.88 2.59 25.90
N GLU A 65 -1.40 2.31 27.09
CA GLU A 65 -1.04 1.11 27.84
C GLU A 65 -1.48 -0.19 27.12
N GLN A 66 -2.61 -0.17 26.41
CA GLN A 66 -2.97 -1.28 25.52
C GLN A 66 -1.94 -1.47 24.40
N LEU A 67 -1.48 -0.38 23.77
CA LEU A 67 -0.46 -0.44 22.72
C LEU A 67 0.90 -0.93 23.26
N ARG A 68 1.28 -0.50 24.46
CA ARG A 68 2.50 -0.95 25.16
C ARG A 68 2.45 -2.43 25.57
N GLY A 69 1.25 -3.01 25.64
CA GLY A 69 1.06 -4.44 25.86
C GLY A 69 1.56 -5.31 24.69
N TYR A 70 1.68 -4.74 23.49
CA TYR A 70 2.26 -5.43 22.33
C TYR A 70 3.78 -5.29 22.32
N ASN A 71 4.47 -6.32 21.84
CA ASN A 71 5.91 -6.26 21.61
C ASN A 71 6.21 -5.63 20.24
N LEU A 72 5.96 -4.33 20.11
CA LEU A 72 6.10 -3.59 18.86
C LEU A 72 7.51 -3.68 18.26
N GLU A 73 8.54 -3.80 19.10
CA GLU A 73 9.91 -4.04 18.62
C GLU A 73 10.06 -5.38 17.92
N GLN A 74 9.47 -6.45 18.49
CA GLN A 74 9.50 -7.77 17.87
C GLN A 74 8.65 -7.79 16.59
N GLU A 75 7.48 -7.16 16.59
CA GLU A 75 6.65 -7.03 15.39
C GLU A 75 7.40 -6.30 14.27
N MET A 76 8.11 -5.21 14.60
CA MET A 76 8.94 -4.49 13.64
C MET A 76 10.09 -5.33 13.09
N ARG A 77 10.75 -6.15 13.92
CA ARG A 77 11.79 -7.10 13.46
C ARG A 77 11.20 -8.13 12.49
N SER A 78 10.08 -8.75 12.86
CA SER A 78 9.39 -9.72 12.00
C SER A 78 8.97 -9.10 10.66
N LEU A 79 8.46 -7.86 10.69
CA LEU A 79 8.11 -7.11 9.49
C LEU A 79 9.34 -6.85 8.62
N ARG A 80 10.46 -6.42 9.22
CA ARG A 80 11.71 -6.20 8.49
C ARG A 80 12.17 -7.47 7.76
N ASP A 81 12.21 -8.60 8.45
CA ASP A 81 12.61 -9.88 7.87
C ASP A 81 11.69 -10.28 6.71
N LEU A 82 10.37 -10.07 6.84
CA LEU A 82 9.40 -10.36 5.80
C LEU A 82 9.61 -9.49 4.55
N LEU A 83 9.80 -8.18 4.74
CA LEU A 83 10.00 -7.22 3.64
C LEU A 83 11.34 -7.46 2.93
N GLU A 84 12.42 -7.70 3.66
CA GLU A 84 13.74 -8.02 3.10
C GLU A 84 13.74 -9.35 2.32
N SER A 85 12.89 -10.30 2.70
CA SER A 85 12.72 -11.60 2.01
C SER A 85 11.79 -11.57 0.78
N THR A 86 11.15 -10.43 0.50
CA THR A 86 10.20 -10.29 -0.60
C THR A 86 10.84 -9.55 -1.77
N PRO A 87 11.24 -10.26 -2.84
CA PRO A 87 11.75 -9.61 -4.04
C PRO A 87 10.61 -8.86 -4.73
N SER A 88 10.65 -7.53 -4.64
CA SER A 88 9.74 -6.63 -5.33
C SER A 88 10.55 -5.60 -6.10
N PRO A 89 10.23 -5.29 -7.38
CA PRO A 89 10.92 -4.25 -8.12
C PRO A 89 10.83 -2.91 -7.39
N VAL A 90 11.98 -2.31 -7.10
CA VAL A 90 12.02 -0.96 -6.51
C VAL A 90 11.66 0.05 -7.59
N VAL A 91 10.51 0.68 -7.42
CA VAL A 91 9.98 1.70 -8.33
C VAL A 91 9.85 3.03 -7.59
N PHE A 92 9.52 4.08 -8.34
CA PHE A 92 9.13 5.34 -7.72
C PHE A 92 7.64 5.24 -7.35
N CYS A 93 7.32 5.33 -6.06
CA CYS A 93 5.98 5.10 -5.51
C CYS A 93 5.38 6.39 -4.94
N HIS A 94 4.06 6.43 -4.76
CA HIS A 94 3.37 7.61 -4.24
C HIS A 94 3.78 7.97 -2.80
N ASN A 95 4.17 6.97 -2.00
CA ASN A 95 4.48 7.14 -0.58
C ASN A 95 5.95 7.51 -0.27
N ASP A 96 6.90 7.17 -1.16
CA ASP A 96 8.27 7.71 -1.25
C ASP A 96 8.98 7.09 -2.46
N VAL A 97 10.13 7.64 -2.86
CA VAL A 97 11.13 6.89 -3.65
C VAL A 97 11.57 5.75 -2.75
N GLN A 98 11.36 4.47 -3.11
CA GLN A 98 12.06 3.27 -2.57
C GLN A 98 11.16 2.10 -2.12
N GLU A 99 9.84 2.18 -2.22
CA GLU A 99 8.98 1.02 -1.89
C GLU A 99 8.79 0.11 -3.11
N GLY A 100 8.57 -1.19 -2.87
CA GLY A 100 8.37 -2.17 -3.92
C GLY A 100 7.06 -1.92 -4.68
N GLU A 101 7.01 -2.29 -5.96
CA GLU A 101 5.80 -2.23 -6.79
C GLU A 101 4.57 -2.87 -6.09
N GLY A 102 4.74 -4.07 -5.52
CA GLY A 102 3.69 -4.72 -4.76
C GLY A 102 3.25 -3.96 -3.51
N PHE A 103 4.14 -3.19 -2.87
CA PHE A 103 3.79 -2.39 -1.70
C PHE A 103 2.86 -1.24 -2.06
N ASP A 104 3.19 -0.45 -3.09
CA ASP A 104 2.35 0.72 -3.46
C ASP A 104 0.99 0.27 -4.00
N LEU A 105 0.95 -0.84 -4.76
CA LEU A 105 -0.29 -1.45 -5.23
C LEU A 105 -1.13 -2.03 -4.08
N GLY A 106 -0.50 -2.71 -3.12
CA GLY A 106 -1.17 -3.21 -1.91
C GLY A 106 -1.73 -2.09 -1.06
N ASN A 107 -0.94 -1.04 -0.82
CA ASN A 107 -1.40 0.15 -0.11
C ASN A 107 -2.57 0.82 -0.83
N HIS A 108 -2.52 0.95 -2.16
CA HIS A 108 -3.64 1.48 -2.93
C HIS A 108 -4.93 0.67 -2.73
N PHE A 109 -4.85 -0.65 -2.64
CA PHE A 109 -6.01 -1.50 -2.34
C PHE A 109 -6.49 -1.36 -0.89
N CYS A 110 -5.57 -1.20 0.06
CA CYS A 110 -5.90 -0.90 1.46
C CYS A 110 -6.70 0.41 1.58
N GLU A 111 -6.41 1.44 0.77
CA GLU A 111 -7.17 2.70 0.77
C GLU A 111 -8.66 2.53 0.42
N TRP A 112 -9.08 1.42 -0.18
CA TRP A 112 -10.50 1.15 -0.43
C TRP A 112 -11.28 0.86 0.85
N VAL A 113 -10.58 0.41 1.90
CA VAL A 113 -11.13 0.08 3.21
C VAL A 113 -11.38 1.35 4.03
N TYR A 114 -10.57 2.39 3.86
CA TYR A 114 -10.59 3.57 4.72
C TYR A 114 -11.34 4.74 4.09
N SER A 115 -12.43 5.15 4.74
CA SER A 115 -13.16 6.38 4.40
C SER A 115 -12.78 7.51 5.36
N TYR A 116 -12.30 8.61 4.80
CA TYR A 116 -11.89 9.81 5.54
C TYR A 116 -12.97 10.90 5.56
N SER A 117 -14.19 10.59 5.12
CA SER A 117 -15.32 11.53 5.09
C SER A 117 -16.09 11.57 6.42
N HIS A 118 -15.59 10.92 7.47
CA HIS A 118 -16.25 10.84 8.78
C HIS A 118 -15.87 12.07 9.62
N GLU A 119 -16.87 12.81 10.12
CA GLU A 119 -16.63 14.02 10.92
C GLU A 119 -16.32 13.76 12.40
N PRO A 120 -16.96 12.78 13.09
CA PRO A 120 -16.58 12.44 14.45
C PRO A 120 -15.17 11.85 14.53
N TRP A 121 -14.48 12.11 15.64
CA TRP A 121 -13.23 11.43 15.97
C TRP A 121 -13.41 9.91 15.88
N PRO A 122 -12.49 9.14 15.24
CA PRO A 122 -11.14 9.49 14.82
C PRO A 122 -11.02 10.10 13.39
N CYS A 123 -12.12 10.61 12.85
CA CYS A 123 -12.23 11.22 11.52
C CYS A 123 -12.01 10.25 10.34
N PHE A 124 -12.09 8.94 10.60
CA PHE A 124 -12.09 7.93 9.57
C PHE A 124 -12.98 6.73 9.97
N GLN A 125 -13.35 5.92 8.99
CA GLN A 125 -14.05 4.65 9.20
C GLN A 125 -13.44 3.57 8.31
N ALA A 126 -13.10 2.42 8.90
CA ALA A 126 -12.63 1.25 8.19
C ALA A 126 -13.81 0.31 7.87
N HIS A 127 -13.88 -0.14 6.62
CA HIS A 127 -14.88 -1.06 6.10
C HIS A 127 -14.16 -2.20 5.38
N PRO A 128 -13.67 -3.24 6.10
CA PRO A 128 -12.85 -4.31 5.52
C PRO A 128 -13.52 -5.03 4.34
N GLU A 129 -14.85 -5.08 4.32
CA GLU A 129 -15.66 -5.61 3.23
C GLU A 129 -15.53 -4.83 1.90
N HIS A 130 -14.96 -3.62 1.94
CA HIS A 130 -14.66 -2.83 0.75
C HIS A 130 -13.30 -3.13 0.12
N TYR A 131 -12.47 -3.99 0.74
CA TYR A 131 -11.23 -4.43 0.12
C TYR A 131 -11.54 -5.05 -1.27
N PRO A 132 -10.78 -4.71 -2.32
CA PRO A 132 -11.11 -5.15 -3.66
C PRO A 132 -11.10 -6.67 -3.77
N SER A 133 -12.18 -7.22 -4.34
CA SER A 133 -12.24 -8.64 -4.68
C SER A 133 -11.14 -9.00 -5.68
N ARG A 134 -10.78 -10.29 -5.74
CA ARG A 134 -9.80 -10.79 -6.72
C ARG A 134 -10.12 -10.37 -8.16
N GLN A 135 -11.41 -10.28 -8.53
CA GLN A 135 -11.82 -9.81 -9.85
C GLN A 135 -11.48 -8.33 -10.08
N GLN A 136 -11.68 -7.48 -9.07
CA GLN A 136 -11.35 -6.05 -9.13
C GLN A 136 -9.83 -5.83 -9.14
N GLN A 137 -9.09 -6.58 -8.33
CA GLN A 137 -7.63 -6.54 -8.33
C GLN A 137 -7.06 -6.93 -9.70
N LEU A 138 -7.56 -8.02 -10.31
CA LEU A 138 -7.15 -8.43 -11.66
C LEU A 138 -7.51 -7.39 -12.73
N HIS A 139 -8.68 -6.74 -12.60
CA HIS A 139 -9.05 -5.65 -13.51
C HIS A 139 -8.04 -4.50 -13.45
N PHE A 140 -7.63 -4.10 -12.25
CA PHE A 140 -6.60 -3.09 -12.03
C PHE A 140 -5.25 -3.53 -12.62
N ILE A 141 -4.77 -4.73 -12.24
CA ILE A 141 -3.49 -5.30 -12.67
C ILE A 141 -3.39 -5.37 -14.21
N ARG A 142 -4.48 -5.74 -14.89
CA ARG A 142 -4.50 -5.78 -16.36
C ARG A 142 -4.28 -4.43 -17.01
N HIS A 143 -4.94 -3.39 -16.50
CA HIS A 143 -4.74 -2.02 -17.01
C HIS A 143 -3.31 -1.54 -16.72
N TYR A 144 -2.83 -1.81 -15.51
CA TYR A 144 -1.47 -1.46 -15.09
C TYR A 144 -0.40 -2.12 -15.99
N LEU A 145 -0.50 -3.44 -16.20
CA LEU A 145 0.42 -4.21 -17.04
C LEU A 145 0.33 -3.81 -18.51
N SER A 146 -0.88 -3.53 -19.02
CA SER A 146 -1.07 -3.08 -20.40
C SER A 146 -0.38 -1.75 -20.66
N GLU A 147 -0.44 -0.79 -19.72
CA GLU A 147 0.30 0.47 -19.85
C GLU A 147 1.82 0.21 -19.77
N ARG A 148 2.26 -0.65 -18.86
CA ARG A 148 3.68 -1.00 -18.69
C ARG A 148 4.30 -1.60 -19.94
N ALA A 149 3.51 -2.38 -20.69
CA ALA A 149 3.91 -2.99 -21.96
C ALA A 149 3.89 -2.01 -23.16
N GLY A 150 3.47 -0.75 -22.97
CA GLY A 150 3.36 0.24 -24.04
C GLY A 150 2.10 0.10 -24.91
N GLY A 151 1.03 -0.47 -24.37
CA GLY A 151 -0.25 -0.70 -25.07
C GLY A 151 -0.68 -2.17 -25.02
N PRO A 152 -1.77 -2.57 -25.72
CA PRO A 152 -2.24 -3.95 -25.75
C PRO A 152 -1.28 -4.86 -26.52
N GLY A 153 -0.17 -5.24 -25.88
CA GLY A 153 0.66 -6.36 -26.24
C GLY A 153 0.12 -7.60 -25.53
N HIS A 154 -0.59 -8.47 -26.23
CA HIS A 154 -1.09 -9.71 -25.63
C HIS A 154 0.04 -10.72 -25.56
N ALA A 155 0.69 -10.79 -24.40
CA ALA A 155 1.40 -12.00 -24.01
C ALA A 155 0.44 -13.20 -24.20
N PRO A 156 0.95 -14.39 -24.56
CA PRO A 156 0.11 -15.58 -24.65
C PRO A 156 -0.76 -15.73 -23.39
N PRO A 157 -2.02 -16.17 -23.47
CA PRO A 157 -2.94 -16.16 -22.33
C PRO A 157 -2.41 -16.85 -21.06
N GLN A 158 -1.62 -17.91 -21.23
CA GLN A 158 -0.99 -18.62 -20.12
C GLN A 158 0.10 -17.77 -19.43
N GLU A 159 0.89 -17.04 -20.21
CA GLU A 159 1.93 -16.17 -19.69
C GLU A 159 1.31 -14.94 -19.02
N GLN A 160 0.27 -14.36 -19.62
CA GLN A 160 -0.50 -13.27 -19.01
C GLN A 160 -1.08 -13.71 -17.66
N ALA A 161 -1.69 -14.90 -17.58
CA ALA A 161 -2.23 -15.43 -16.33
C ALA A 161 -1.15 -15.69 -15.28
N ARG A 162 0.05 -16.12 -15.70
CA ARG A 162 1.21 -16.31 -14.81
C ARG A 162 1.68 -14.98 -14.23
N ILE A 163 1.85 -13.95 -15.07
CA ILE A 163 2.26 -12.61 -14.63
C ILE A 163 1.22 -11.98 -13.71
N GLU A 164 -0.07 -12.11 -14.04
CA GLU A 164 -1.18 -11.63 -13.19
C GLU A 164 -1.13 -12.28 -11.79
N GLU A 165 -0.86 -13.58 -11.72
CA GLU A 165 -0.84 -14.31 -10.46
C GLU A 165 0.44 -14.05 -9.65
N GLU A 166 1.58 -13.86 -10.31
CA GLU A 166 2.81 -13.42 -9.66
C GLU A 166 2.63 -12.03 -9.03
N MET A 167 1.99 -11.09 -9.76
CA MET A 167 1.71 -9.75 -9.25
C MET A 167 0.71 -9.76 -8.10
N LEU A 168 -0.37 -10.57 -8.17
CA LEU A 168 -1.31 -10.72 -7.05
C LEU A 168 -0.59 -11.22 -5.79
N ARG A 169 0.24 -12.26 -5.92
CA ARG A 169 1.00 -12.80 -4.78
C ARG A 169 1.98 -11.80 -4.19
N GLU A 170 2.55 -10.93 -5.01
CA GLU A 170 3.41 -9.85 -4.54
C GLU A 170 2.59 -8.83 -3.75
N ILE A 171 1.47 -8.37 -4.30
CA ILE A 171 0.55 -7.42 -3.65
C ILE A 171 0.01 -7.96 -2.32
N ASP A 172 -0.43 -9.22 -2.29
CA ASP A 172 -1.01 -9.87 -1.11
C ASP A 172 -0.02 -9.98 0.06
N ARG A 173 1.30 -9.87 -0.18
CA ARG A 173 2.29 -9.81 0.91
C ARG A 173 2.28 -8.48 1.65
N TYR A 174 1.75 -7.42 1.04
CA TYR A 174 1.71 -6.06 1.56
C TYR A 174 0.28 -5.55 1.81
N GLY A 175 -0.74 -6.30 1.36
CA GLY A 175 -2.16 -6.00 1.52
C GLY A 175 -2.78 -6.51 2.84
N LEU A 176 -4.08 -6.28 2.98
CA LEU A 176 -4.93 -6.73 4.11
C LEU A 176 -5.53 -8.12 3.88
#